data_AF-A0PMZ6-F1
#
_entry.id   AF-A0PMZ6-F1
#
_cell.length_a   1.000
_cell.length_b   1.000
_cell.length_c   1.000
_cell.angle_alpha   90.00
_cell.angle_beta   90.00
_cell.angle_gamma   90.00
#
_symmetry.space_group_name_H-M   'P 1'
#
loop_
_entity.id
_entity.type
_entity.pdbx_description
1 polymer ?
#
loop_
_entity_poly.entity_id
_entity_poly.type
_entity_poly.pdbx_seq_one_letter_code
_entity_poly.pdbx_strand_id
1 'polypeptide(L)'
;MRAATHADLQTTSAAVDQLQEAARVARNGASDLYAARSRVRYAVTDAQAAGFQVEEDLSVTDRMTGGSAAQRAARQAQAQAFAGDLPQRAAQLVGLDAQVATKVTAAVAGIGSSFPQIPAPAAPPMGNPVRAVDNRTFKQNPPPAPVDPKDMTAEEARAAWADINSEIGKYNARCGRTFVLPTEQGAYDACIADKGPLLDRQAVIRARLGQLGIPVEGEDPTHPGTAEPPFPPPTRINGLTEHGAQRVEGRDGHGVNDNAMQDAVAHPIEPPQFMPDQYGGTWRYIGKDATVSLNENGQVTTAWANSRNGWRNP
;
A
#
# COMPACT_ATOMS: atom_id res chain seq x y z
N MET A 1 -16.13 -16.87 35.25
CA MET A 1 -16.51 -16.14 34.03
C MET A 1 -15.38 -15.20 33.57
N ARG A 2 -14.96 -14.19 34.36
CA ARG A 2 -13.89 -13.24 33.95
C ARG A 2 -12.54 -13.88 33.58
N ALA A 3 -12.10 -14.92 34.27
CA ALA A 3 -10.83 -15.60 33.98
C ALA A 3 -10.83 -16.35 32.63
N ALA A 4 -11.96 -16.99 32.27
CA ALA A 4 -12.11 -17.68 31.00
C ALA A 4 -12.13 -16.69 29.83
N THR A 5 -12.91 -15.60 29.96
CA THR A 5 -12.95 -14.52 28.95
C THR A 5 -11.57 -13.89 28.71
N HIS A 6 -10.75 -13.74 29.76
CA HIS A 6 -9.38 -13.25 29.62
C HIS A 6 -8.47 -14.24 28.87
N ALA A 7 -8.57 -15.54 29.17
CA ALA A 7 -7.81 -16.58 28.47
C ALA A 7 -8.19 -16.69 26.98
N ASP A 8 -9.48 -16.56 26.66
CA ASP A 8 -9.99 -16.55 25.29
C ASP A 8 -9.48 -15.32 24.53
N LEU A 9 -9.49 -14.15 25.17
CA LEU A 9 -8.95 -12.91 24.61
C LEU A 9 -7.45 -13.04 24.32
N GLN A 10 -6.67 -13.62 25.24
CA GLN A 10 -5.23 -13.84 25.04
C GLN A 10 -4.96 -14.78 23.86
N THR A 11 -5.68 -15.90 23.79
CA THR A 11 -5.56 -16.87 22.68
C THR A 11 -5.90 -16.23 21.33
N THR A 12 -7.00 -15.47 21.28
CA THR A 12 -7.45 -14.79 20.06
C THR A 12 -6.47 -13.70 19.63
N SER A 13 -5.95 -12.90 20.59
CA SER A 13 -4.99 -11.85 20.28
C SER A 13 -3.68 -12.42 19.72
N ALA A 14 -3.17 -13.51 20.30
CA ALA A 14 -1.99 -14.19 19.79
C ALA A 14 -2.18 -14.73 18.36
N ALA A 15 -3.37 -15.26 18.04
CA ALA A 15 -3.69 -15.71 16.69
C ALA A 15 -3.78 -14.54 15.70
N VAL A 16 -4.30 -13.39 16.12
CA VAL A 16 -4.34 -12.15 15.32
C VAL A 16 -2.92 -11.64 15.04
N ASP A 17 -2.06 -11.57 16.06
CA ASP A 17 -0.67 -11.15 15.91
C ASP A 17 0.08 -12.05 14.92
N GLN A 18 -0.13 -13.38 15.02
CA GLN A 18 0.45 -14.34 14.10
C GLN A 18 -0.05 -14.16 12.65
N LEU A 19 -1.35 -13.89 12.46
CA LEU A 19 -1.92 -13.60 11.14
C LEU A 19 -1.37 -12.31 10.54
N GLN A 20 -1.17 -11.28 11.36
CA GLN A 20 -0.58 -10.01 10.91
C GLN A 20 0.87 -10.22 10.46
N GLU A 21 1.65 -11.00 11.20
CA GLU A 21 3.03 -11.33 10.82
C GLU A 21 3.07 -12.18 9.55
N ALA A 22 2.20 -13.19 9.42
CA ALA A 22 2.09 -13.98 8.19
C ALA A 22 1.71 -13.11 6.97
N ALA A 23 0.79 -12.16 7.15
CA ALA A 23 0.42 -11.21 6.11
C ALA A 23 1.57 -10.26 5.74
N ARG A 24 2.41 -9.86 6.71
CA ARG A 24 3.63 -9.07 6.45
C ARG A 24 4.64 -9.87 5.64
N VAL A 25 4.92 -11.12 6.04
CA VAL A 25 5.80 -12.05 5.32
C VAL A 25 5.32 -12.28 3.89
N ALA A 26 4.01 -12.50 3.69
CA ALA A 26 3.43 -12.71 2.37
C ALA A 26 3.55 -11.47 1.45
N ARG A 27 3.30 -10.27 1.97
CA ARG A 27 3.43 -9.02 1.20
C ARG A 27 4.88 -8.73 0.80
N ASN A 28 5.82 -8.94 1.72
CA ASN A 28 7.24 -8.78 1.44
C ASN A 28 7.68 -9.81 0.39
N GLY A 29 7.34 -11.08 0.58
CA GLY A 29 7.68 -12.14 -0.38
C GLY A 29 7.08 -11.91 -1.77
N ALA A 30 5.83 -11.42 -1.86
CA ALA A 30 5.23 -11.04 -3.14
C ALA A 30 5.99 -9.90 -3.83
N SER A 31 6.47 -8.91 -3.06
CA SER A 31 7.29 -7.81 -3.57
C SER A 31 8.64 -8.31 -4.08
N ASP A 32 9.30 -9.19 -3.33
CA ASP A 32 10.59 -9.80 -3.70
C ASP A 32 10.45 -10.62 -4.99
N LEU A 33 9.39 -11.42 -5.12
CA LEU A 33 9.10 -12.24 -6.30
C LEU A 33 8.82 -11.39 -7.53
N TYR A 34 8.06 -10.31 -7.37
CA TYR A 34 7.82 -9.35 -8.45
C TYR A 34 9.13 -8.72 -8.94
N ALA A 35 10.01 -8.31 -8.02
CA ALA A 35 11.31 -7.74 -8.37
C ALA A 35 12.20 -8.77 -9.09
N ALA A 36 12.26 -10.01 -8.60
CA ALA A 36 13.03 -11.08 -9.23
C ALA A 36 12.50 -11.42 -10.64
N ARG A 37 11.19 -11.48 -10.83
CA ARG A 37 10.57 -11.68 -12.14
C ARG A 37 10.88 -10.53 -13.10
N SER A 38 10.84 -9.30 -12.61
CA SER A 38 11.16 -8.10 -13.40
C SER A 38 12.62 -8.12 -13.85
N ARG A 39 13.56 -8.52 -12.98
CA ARG A 39 14.99 -8.69 -13.35
C ARG A 39 15.19 -9.68 -14.49
N VAL A 40 14.47 -10.80 -14.50
CA VAL A 40 14.53 -11.77 -15.61
C VAL A 40 13.96 -11.16 -16.88
N ARG A 41 12.79 -10.53 -16.80
CA ARG A 41 12.14 -9.89 -17.96
C ARG A 41 13.02 -8.82 -18.59
N TYR A 42 13.62 -7.93 -17.80
CA TYR A 42 14.49 -6.88 -18.31
C TYR A 42 15.75 -7.44 -18.97
N ALA A 43 16.37 -8.48 -18.41
CA ALA A 43 17.52 -9.12 -19.05
C ALA A 43 17.16 -9.71 -20.44
N VAL A 44 15.94 -10.24 -20.60
CA VAL A 44 15.45 -10.71 -21.91
C VAL A 44 15.25 -9.52 -22.85
N THR A 45 14.61 -8.46 -22.37
CA THR A 45 14.38 -7.23 -23.15
C THR A 45 15.70 -6.59 -23.58
N ASP A 46 16.71 -6.53 -22.71
CA ASP A 46 18.03 -5.96 -23.02
C ASP A 46 18.76 -6.78 -24.08
N ALA A 47 18.70 -8.12 -23.99
CA ALA A 47 19.26 -9.00 -25.02
C ALA A 47 18.56 -8.81 -26.37
N GLN A 48 17.23 -8.72 -26.38
CA GLN A 48 16.43 -8.47 -27.58
C GLN A 48 16.70 -7.10 -28.18
N ALA A 49 16.78 -6.05 -27.36
CA ALA A 49 17.10 -4.68 -27.78
C ALA A 49 18.53 -4.57 -28.33
N ALA A 50 19.47 -5.36 -27.79
CA ALA A 50 20.80 -5.53 -28.35
C ALA A 50 20.82 -6.35 -29.65
N GLY A 51 19.67 -6.82 -30.14
CA GLY A 51 19.53 -7.53 -31.41
C GLY A 51 19.91 -9.01 -31.33
N PHE A 52 19.90 -9.61 -30.14
CA PHE A 52 20.00 -11.05 -29.97
C PHE A 52 18.62 -11.68 -29.89
N GLN A 53 18.50 -12.91 -30.35
CA GLN A 53 17.31 -13.72 -30.14
C GLN A 53 17.49 -14.53 -28.86
N VAL A 54 16.47 -14.52 -27.99
CA VAL A 54 16.41 -15.34 -26.78
C VAL A 54 15.36 -16.42 -27.01
N GLU A 55 15.76 -17.68 -26.89
CA GLU A 55 14.87 -18.84 -27.05
C GLU A 55 14.22 -19.23 -25.71
N GLU A 56 13.26 -20.17 -25.75
CA GLU A 56 12.50 -20.63 -24.57
C GLU A 56 13.38 -21.23 -23.47
N ASP A 57 14.50 -21.83 -23.84
CA ASP A 57 15.50 -22.39 -22.93
C ASP A 57 16.46 -21.34 -22.36
N LEU A 58 16.18 -20.05 -22.59
CA LEU A 58 17.02 -18.90 -22.25
C LEU A 58 18.38 -18.87 -22.96
N SER A 59 18.56 -19.69 -24.00
CA SER A 59 19.72 -19.57 -24.87
C SER A 59 19.66 -18.28 -25.69
N VAL A 60 20.84 -17.69 -25.94
CA VAL A 60 20.96 -16.41 -26.64
C VAL A 60 21.73 -16.62 -27.94
N THR A 61 21.11 -16.29 -29.06
CA THR A 61 21.69 -16.45 -30.39
C THR A 61 21.80 -15.11 -31.12
N ASP A 62 22.89 -14.92 -31.85
CA ASP A 62 23.07 -13.74 -32.71
C ASP A 62 22.58 -14.05 -34.13
N ARG A 63 21.66 -13.22 -34.65
CA ARG A 63 21.15 -13.34 -36.03
C ARG A 63 21.90 -12.44 -37.02
N MET A 64 22.85 -11.64 -36.56
CA MET A 64 23.59 -10.72 -37.43
C MET A 64 24.51 -11.50 -38.40
N THR A 65 24.23 -11.42 -39.70
CA THR A 65 25.07 -12.01 -40.75
C THR A 65 25.95 -10.93 -41.38
N GLY A 66 27.24 -10.87 -41.01
CA GLY A 66 28.19 -9.91 -41.58
C GLY A 66 29.27 -9.43 -40.59
N GLY A 67 29.94 -8.33 -40.91
CA GLY A 67 30.93 -7.67 -40.05
C GLY A 67 32.34 -8.25 -40.10
N SER A 68 33.28 -7.49 -39.51
CA SER A 68 34.67 -7.92 -39.35
C SER A 68 34.81 -9.05 -38.32
N ALA A 69 35.93 -9.77 -38.33
CA ALA A 69 36.22 -10.79 -37.34
C ALA A 69 36.17 -10.24 -35.90
N ALA A 70 36.67 -9.01 -35.69
CA ALA A 70 36.64 -8.35 -34.39
C ALA A 70 35.22 -8.01 -33.92
N GLN A 71 34.36 -7.54 -34.84
CA GLN A 71 32.95 -7.26 -34.52
C GLN A 71 32.20 -8.55 -34.15
N ARG A 72 32.45 -9.65 -34.87
CA ARG A 72 31.85 -10.95 -34.55
C ARG A 72 32.31 -11.49 -33.20
N ALA A 73 33.60 -11.37 -32.89
CA ALA A 73 34.13 -11.77 -31.58
C ALA A 73 33.50 -10.96 -30.43
N ALA A 74 33.34 -9.65 -30.60
CA ALA A 74 32.69 -8.79 -29.60
C ALA A 74 31.21 -9.15 -29.40
N ARG A 75 30.48 -9.42 -30.50
CA ARG A 75 29.09 -9.88 -30.45
C ARG A 75 28.95 -11.24 -29.77
N GLN A 76 29.86 -12.17 -30.06
CA GLN A 76 29.88 -13.49 -29.42
C GLN A 76 30.11 -13.37 -27.90
N ALA A 77 31.04 -12.51 -27.47
CA ALA A 77 31.28 -12.26 -26.05
C ALA A 77 30.05 -11.66 -25.36
N GLN A 78 29.35 -10.72 -26.03
CA GLN A 78 28.12 -10.13 -25.51
C GLN A 78 26.98 -11.17 -25.40
N ALA A 79 26.81 -12.04 -26.40
CA ALA A 79 25.84 -13.14 -26.34
C ALA A 79 26.14 -14.11 -25.19
N GLN A 80 27.42 -14.44 -24.97
CA GLN A 80 27.85 -15.28 -23.85
C GLN A 80 27.56 -14.64 -22.49
N ALA A 81 27.72 -13.32 -22.36
CA ALA A 81 27.38 -12.59 -21.14
C ALA A 81 25.88 -12.69 -20.82
N PHE A 82 25.01 -12.46 -21.81
CA PHE A 82 23.57 -12.63 -21.63
C PHE A 82 23.17 -14.08 -21.34
N ALA A 83 23.78 -15.05 -22.03
CA ALA A 83 23.53 -16.47 -21.83
C ALA A 83 23.99 -16.98 -20.44
N GLY A 84 24.90 -16.28 -19.77
CA GLY A 84 25.25 -16.55 -18.37
C GLY A 84 24.29 -15.88 -17.38
N ASP A 85 23.95 -14.62 -17.61
CA ASP A 85 23.14 -13.80 -16.70
C ASP A 85 21.66 -14.22 -16.64
N LEU A 86 21.06 -14.56 -17.79
CA LEU A 86 19.63 -14.92 -17.89
C LEU A 86 19.27 -16.18 -17.10
N PRO A 87 19.94 -17.33 -17.29
CA PRO A 87 19.68 -18.53 -16.49
C PRO A 87 19.95 -18.32 -15.00
N GLN A 88 20.97 -17.53 -14.65
CA GLN A 88 21.27 -17.21 -13.25
C GLN A 88 20.10 -16.47 -12.58
N ARG A 89 19.56 -15.43 -13.23
CA ARG A 89 18.40 -14.69 -12.70
C ARG A 89 17.15 -15.56 -12.62
N ALA A 90 16.93 -16.44 -13.59
CA ALA A 90 15.83 -17.38 -13.56
C ALA A 90 15.94 -18.37 -12.38
N ALA A 91 17.15 -18.91 -12.14
CA ALA A 91 17.40 -19.77 -10.98
C ALA A 91 17.20 -19.04 -9.65
N GLN A 92 17.62 -17.77 -9.55
CA GLN A 92 17.38 -16.93 -8.37
C GLN A 92 15.88 -16.69 -8.13
N LEU A 93 15.09 -16.46 -9.17
CA LEU A 93 13.64 -16.33 -9.07
C LEU A 93 12.99 -17.60 -8.51
N VAL A 94 13.34 -18.77 -9.06
CA VAL A 94 12.80 -20.06 -8.58
C VAL A 94 13.22 -20.34 -7.14
N GLY A 95 14.49 -20.08 -6.80
CA GLY A 95 14.99 -20.26 -5.44
C GLY A 95 14.32 -19.32 -4.43
N LEU A 96 13.99 -18.09 -4.84
CA LEU A 96 13.25 -17.13 -4.02
C LEU A 96 11.79 -17.56 -3.83
N ASP A 97 11.14 -18.07 -4.87
CA ASP A 97 9.75 -18.56 -4.82
C ASP A 97 9.60 -19.67 -3.78
N ALA A 98 10.48 -20.66 -3.82
CA ALA A 98 10.52 -21.74 -2.84
C ALA A 98 10.75 -21.23 -1.41
N GLN A 99 11.63 -20.23 -1.23
CA GLN A 99 11.89 -19.62 0.08
C GLN A 99 10.68 -18.85 0.60
N VAL A 100 10.00 -18.07 -0.24
CA VAL A 100 8.78 -17.34 0.13
C VAL A 100 7.68 -18.32 0.51
N ALA A 101 7.46 -19.37 -0.28
CA ALA A 101 6.49 -20.41 0.01
C ALA A 101 6.77 -21.07 1.38
N THR A 102 8.03 -21.38 1.67
CA THR A 102 8.44 -21.95 2.96
C THR A 102 8.17 -20.99 4.12
N LYS A 103 8.53 -19.70 3.98
CA LYS A 103 8.32 -18.68 5.01
C LYS A 103 6.84 -18.44 5.29
N VAL A 104 6.02 -18.36 4.24
CA VAL A 104 4.56 -18.20 4.39
C VAL A 104 3.96 -19.42 5.09
N THR A 105 4.33 -20.63 4.65
CA THR A 105 3.86 -21.89 5.27
C THR A 105 4.22 -21.94 6.76
N ALA A 106 5.45 -21.55 7.11
CA ALA A 106 5.89 -21.49 8.50
C ALA A 106 5.14 -20.42 9.30
N ALA A 107 4.91 -19.23 8.74
CA ALA A 107 4.24 -18.14 9.45
C ALA A 107 2.77 -18.46 9.77
N VAL A 108 2.08 -19.20 8.89
CA VAL A 108 0.69 -19.62 9.12
C VAL A 108 0.57 -20.92 9.92
N ALA A 109 1.68 -21.60 10.21
CA ALA A 109 1.67 -22.86 10.93
C ALA A 109 1.11 -22.67 12.35
N GLY A 110 0.13 -23.50 12.73
CA GLY A 110 -0.40 -23.53 14.10
C GLY A 110 -1.62 -22.64 14.34
N ILE A 111 -1.97 -21.71 13.44
CA ILE A 111 -3.16 -20.84 13.58
C ILE A 111 -4.45 -21.68 13.74
N GLY A 112 -4.56 -22.79 13.00
CA GLY A 112 -5.72 -23.69 13.07
C GLY A 112 -5.79 -24.55 14.33
N SER A 113 -4.69 -24.69 15.08
CA SER A 113 -4.62 -25.48 16.31
C SER A 113 -4.74 -24.65 17.59
N SER A 114 -4.73 -23.31 17.47
CA SER A 114 -4.77 -22.39 18.62
C SER A 114 -6.10 -22.40 19.37
N PHE A 115 -7.17 -22.90 18.76
CA PHE A 115 -8.48 -22.98 19.39
C PHE A 115 -8.81 -24.44 19.74
N PRO A 116 -9.19 -24.75 21.00
CA PRO A 116 -9.65 -26.09 21.34
C PRO A 116 -10.84 -26.45 20.46
N GLN A 117 -10.79 -27.59 19.78
CA GLN A 117 -11.94 -28.11 19.06
C GLN A 117 -13.04 -28.39 20.08
N ILE A 118 -14.13 -27.62 20.02
CA ILE A 118 -15.33 -27.90 20.80
C ILE A 118 -15.81 -29.28 20.33
N PRO A 119 -15.84 -30.32 21.20
CA PRO A 119 -16.46 -31.58 20.83
C PRO A 119 -17.87 -31.29 20.34
N ALA A 120 -18.29 -31.90 19.23
CA ALA A 120 -19.65 -31.77 18.74
C ALA A 120 -20.63 -31.98 19.91
N PRO A 121 -21.55 -31.04 20.21
CA PRO A 121 -22.45 -31.19 21.32
C PRO A 121 -23.25 -32.47 21.14
N ALA A 122 -23.19 -33.39 22.10
CA ALA A 122 -24.16 -34.48 22.16
C ALA A 122 -25.55 -33.83 22.21
N ALA A 123 -26.41 -34.20 21.25
CA ALA A 123 -27.71 -33.57 21.04
C ALA A 123 -28.52 -33.51 22.36
N PRO A 124 -28.89 -32.32 22.88
CA PRO A 124 -29.75 -32.22 24.04
C PRO A 124 -31.22 -32.49 23.64
N PRO A 125 -32.04 -33.05 24.54
CA PRO A 125 -33.46 -33.29 24.28
C PRO A 125 -34.21 -31.99 24.02
N MET A 126 -35.13 -32.02 23.05
CA MET A 126 -35.94 -30.88 22.61
C MET A 126 -36.73 -30.28 23.78
N GLY A 127 -36.21 -29.19 24.35
CA GLY A 127 -36.88 -28.37 25.34
C GLY A 127 -36.46 -26.92 25.12
N ASN A 128 -37.37 -26.13 24.56
CA ASN A 128 -37.14 -24.74 24.15
C ASN A 128 -36.77 -23.83 25.34
N PRO A 129 -35.57 -23.21 25.39
CA PRO A 129 -35.26 -22.19 26.38
C PRO A 129 -35.05 -20.83 25.69
N VAL A 130 -35.98 -20.39 24.84
CA VAL A 130 -35.99 -18.98 24.42
C VAL A 130 -36.68 -18.15 25.51
N ARG A 131 -35.88 -17.45 26.33
CA ARG A 131 -36.38 -16.37 27.19
C ARG A 131 -36.32 -15.05 26.43
N ALA A 132 -37.46 -14.35 26.36
CA ALA A 132 -37.50 -12.97 25.92
C ALA A 132 -36.69 -12.10 26.89
N VAL A 133 -35.70 -11.39 26.36
CA VAL A 133 -34.95 -10.38 27.11
C VAL A 133 -35.68 -9.05 26.93
N ASP A 134 -36.17 -8.46 28.02
CA ASP A 134 -36.66 -7.08 28.04
C ASP A 134 -35.47 -6.16 27.73
N ASN A 135 -35.43 -5.63 26.50
CA ASN A 135 -34.42 -4.66 26.09
C ASN A 135 -34.79 -3.29 26.63
N ARG A 136 -34.58 -3.08 27.94
CA ARG A 136 -34.55 -1.73 28.55
C ARG A 136 -33.26 -1.03 28.15
N THR A 137 -33.09 -0.81 26.85
CA THR A 137 -32.20 0.24 26.38
C THR A 137 -32.86 1.55 26.83
N PHE A 138 -32.21 2.23 27.77
CA PHE A 138 -32.42 3.66 27.95
C PHE A 138 -32.46 4.29 26.56
N LYS A 139 -33.55 5.00 26.23
CA LYS A 139 -33.58 5.86 25.06
C LYS A 139 -32.46 6.87 25.26
N GLN A 140 -31.34 6.68 24.57
CA GLN A 140 -30.46 7.81 24.32
C GLN A 140 -31.28 8.80 23.49
N ASN A 141 -31.27 10.06 23.93
CA ASN A 141 -31.96 11.12 23.21
C ASN A 141 -31.54 11.09 21.73
N PRO A 142 -32.42 11.50 20.80
CA PRO A 142 -32.02 11.71 19.42
C PRO A 142 -30.73 12.55 19.40
N PRO A 143 -29.80 12.31 18.46
CA PRO A 143 -28.63 13.16 18.30
C PRO A 143 -29.11 14.61 18.31
N PRO A 144 -28.50 15.50 19.11
CA PRO A 144 -28.86 16.91 19.07
C PRO A 144 -28.78 17.38 17.62
N ALA A 145 -29.74 18.21 17.21
CA ALA A 145 -29.82 18.75 15.85
C ALA A 145 -28.43 19.26 15.42
N PRO A 146 -28.03 19.09 14.14
CA PRO A 146 -26.71 19.49 13.68
C PRO A 146 -26.51 20.97 13.99
N VAL A 147 -25.71 21.25 15.02
CA VAL A 147 -25.18 22.58 15.29
C VAL A 147 -24.37 22.96 14.05
N ASP A 148 -24.55 24.19 13.54
CA ASP A 148 -23.68 24.68 12.48
C ASP A 148 -22.23 24.45 12.95
N PRO A 149 -21.38 23.78 12.16
CA PRO A 149 -20.02 23.48 12.59
C PRO A 149 -19.19 24.72 12.99
N LYS A 150 -19.59 25.92 12.55
CA LYS A 150 -19.00 27.19 12.98
C LYS A 150 -19.31 27.56 14.43
N ASP A 151 -20.38 27.01 14.98
CA ASP A 151 -20.90 27.32 16.32
C ASP A 151 -20.54 26.26 17.37
N MET A 152 -19.94 25.14 16.96
CA MET A 152 -19.55 24.06 17.89
C MET A 152 -18.56 24.57 18.94
N THR A 153 -18.80 24.22 20.19
CA THR A 153 -17.83 24.36 21.28
C THR A 153 -16.70 23.34 21.14
N ALA A 154 -15.66 23.50 21.95
CA ALA A 154 -14.52 22.59 22.02
C ALA A 154 -14.89 21.14 22.37
N GLU A 155 -15.93 20.95 23.19
CA GLU A 155 -16.40 19.62 23.59
C GLU A 155 -17.22 18.98 22.47
N GLU A 156 -18.13 19.75 21.87
CA GLU A 156 -18.98 19.30 20.75
C GLU A 156 -18.16 18.97 19.51
N ALA A 157 -17.13 19.76 19.20
CA ALA A 157 -16.24 19.50 18.08
C ALA A 157 -15.42 18.21 18.27
N ARG A 158 -14.99 17.89 19.50
CA ARG A 158 -14.29 16.63 19.81
C ARG A 158 -15.22 15.42 19.72
N ALA A 159 -16.44 15.54 20.26
CA ALA A 159 -17.45 14.49 20.16
C ALA A 159 -17.80 14.22 18.68
N ALA A 160 -18.05 15.28 17.90
CA ALA A 160 -18.33 15.18 16.47
C ALA A 160 -17.17 14.53 15.69
N TRP A 161 -15.92 14.80 16.10
CA TRP A 161 -14.73 14.20 15.52
C TRP A 161 -14.60 12.70 15.80
N ALA A 162 -14.88 12.27 17.03
CA ALA A 162 -14.91 10.86 17.38
C ALA A 162 -16.02 10.12 16.61
N ASP A 163 -17.20 10.73 16.51
CA ASP A 163 -18.35 10.17 15.81
C ASP A 163 -18.10 10.03 14.30
N ILE A 164 -17.58 11.07 13.63
CA ILE A 164 -17.30 11.00 12.18
C ILE A 164 -16.19 10.00 11.86
N ASN A 165 -15.18 9.84 12.71
CA ASN A 165 -14.15 8.82 12.53
C ASN A 165 -14.72 7.40 12.74
N SER A 166 -15.65 7.22 13.68
CA SER A 166 -16.39 5.97 13.86
C SER A 166 -17.23 5.64 12.61
N GLU A 167 -17.93 6.63 12.05
CA GLU A 167 -18.70 6.49 10.81
C GLU A 167 -17.80 6.13 9.61
N ILE A 168 -16.65 6.80 9.46
CA ILE A 168 -15.65 6.49 8.42
C ILE A 168 -15.09 5.08 8.62
N GLY A 169 -14.83 4.65 9.86
CA GLY A 169 -14.41 3.29 10.17
C GLY A 169 -15.44 2.24 9.72
N LYS A 170 -16.73 2.49 10.01
CA LYS A 170 -17.84 1.63 9.55
C LYS A 170 -18.00 1.63 8.02
N TYR A 171 -17.85 2.79 7.40
CA TYR A 171 -17.83 2.92 5.94
C TYR A 171 -16.68 2.12 5.33
N ASN A 172 -15.46 2.23 5.86
CA ASN A 172 -14.29 1.48 5.37
C ASN A 172 -14.45 -0.02 5.61
N ALA A 173 -15.04 -0.46 6.72
CA ALA A 173 -15.31 -1.88 6.96
C ALA A 173 -16.35 -2.46 5.98
N ARG A 174 -17.30 -1.63 5.51
CA ARG A 174 -18.35 -2.03 4.57
C ARG A 174 -17.92 -1.93 3.09
N CYS A 175 -17.25 -0.84 2.72
CA CYS A 175 -16.95 -0.47 1.34
C CYS A 175 -15.45 -0.55 1.00
N GLY A 176 -14.56 -0.72 1.98
CA GLY A 176 -13.10 -0.82 1.80
C GLY A 176 -12.64 -2.19 1.29
N ARG A 177 -13.28 -2.71 0.24
CA ARG A 177 -12.88 -3.97 -0.40
C ARG A 177 -11.71 -3.71 -1.35
N THR A 178 -10.67 -4.53 -1.26
CA THR A 178 -9.47 -4.49 -2.12
C THR A 178 -9.63 -5.25 -3.43
N PHE A 179 -10.69 -6.04 -3.57
CA PHE A 179 -10.99 -6.81 -4.78
C PHE A 179 -12.50 -6.78 -5.06
N VAL A 180 -12.87 -6.33 -6.27
CA VAL A 180 -14.25 -6.18 -6.74
C VAL A 180 -14.38 -6.96 -8.04
N LEU A 181 -15.32 -7.90 -8.10
CA LEU A 181 -15.59 -8.66 -9.32
C LEU A 181 -16.31 -7.76 -10.35
N PRO A 182 -16.10 -7.94 -11.66
CA PRO A 182 -16.76 -7.14 -12.70
C PRO A 182 -18.30 -7.11 -12.59
N THR A 183 -18.90 -8.19 -12.11
CA THR A 183 -20.35 -8.31 -11.88
C THR A 183 -20.84 -7.58 -10.62
N GLU A 184 -19.93 -7.17 -9.74
CA GLU A 184 -20.21 -6.46 -8.49
C GLU A 184 -19.88 -4.95 -8.57
N GLN A 185 -19.39 -4.48 -9.73
CA GLN A 185 -18.90 -3.11 -9.91
C GLN A 185 -19.98 -2.06 -9.59
N GLY A 186 -21.21 -2.23 -10.09
CA GLY A 186 -22.30 -1.29 -9.79
C GLY A 186 -22.68 -1.21 -8.31
N ALA A 187 -22.57 -2.32 -7.57
CA ALA A 187 -22.80 -2.33 -6.13
C ALA A 187 -21.65 -1.69 -5.35
N TYR A 188 -20.42 -1.84 -5.84
CA TYR A 188 -19.24 -1.17 -5.29
C TYR A 188 -19.28 0.34 -5.55
N ASP A 189 -19.59 0.77 -6.77
CA ASP A 189 -19.71 2.18 -7.16
C ASP A 189 -20.79 2.88 -6.32
N ALA A 190 -21.93 2.20 -6.10
CA ALA A 190 -22.97 2.68 -5.18
C ALA A 190 -22.49 2.73 -3.71
N CYS A 191 -21.65 1.79 -3.26
CA CYS A 191 -21.08 1.78 -1.91
C CYS A 191 -20.12 2.97 -1.70
N ILE A 192 -19.27 3.29 -2.68
CA ILE A 192 -18.26 4.35 -2.54
C ILE A 192 -18.81 5.76 -2.79
N ALA A 193 -19.99 5.89 -3.39
CA ALA A 193 -20.67 7.18 -3.58
C ALA A 193 -20.92 7.91 -2.24
N ASP A 194 -21.10 7.17 -1.15
CA ASP A 194 -21.30 7.70 0.20
C ASP A 194 -20.04 8.31 0.83
N LYS A 195 -18.86 8.15 0.20
CA LYS A 195 -17.56 8.59 0.75
C LYS A 195 -17.42 10.11 0.77
N GLY A 196 -17.85 10.79 -0.29
CA GLY A 196 -17.70 12.24 -0.45
C GLY A 196 -18.31 13.02 0.71
N PRO A 197 -19.61 12.82 1.01
CA PRO A 197 -20.28 13.50 2.12
C PRO A 197 -19.66 13.23 3.49
N LEU A 198 -19.08 12.04 3.72
CA LEU A 198 -18.38 11.72 4.97
C LEU A 198 -17.07 12.51 5.12
N LEU A 199 -16.30 12.63 4.03
CA LEU A 199 -15.07 13.41 4.02
C LEU A 199 -15.32 14.92 4.13
N ASP A 200 -16.38 15.43 3.50
CA ASP A 200 -16.77 16.83 3.61
C ASP A 200 -17.16 17.18 5.06
N ARG A 201 -17.96 16.33 5.72
CA ARG A 201 -18.29 16.47 7.15
C ARG A 201 -17.05 16.42 8.02
N GLN A 202 -16.14 15.48 7.77
CA GLN A 202 -14.88 15.37 8.51
C GLN A 202 -14.00 16.62 8.34
N ALA A 203 -13.90 17.18 7.13
CA ALA A 203 -13.11 18.37 6.83
C ALA A 203 -13.64 19.61 7.56
N VAL A 204 -14.96 19.76 7.64
CA VAL A 204 -15.59 20.88 8.34
C VAL A 204 -15.39 20.79 9.86
N ILE A 205 -15.50 19.58 10.44
CA ILE A 205 -15.22 19.36 11.88
C ILE A 205 -13.73 19.60 12.18
N ARG A 206 -12.82 19.15 11.30
CA ARG A 206 -11.38 19.40 11.42
C ARG A 206 -11.07 20.89 11.39
N ALA A 207 -11.66 21.64 10.46
CA ALA A 207 -11.46 23.09 10.37
C ALA A 207 -11.90 23.81 11.66
N ARG A 208 -13.00 23.35 12.28
CA ARG A 208 -13.45 23.89 13.56
C ARG A 208 -12.51 23.58 14.72
N LEU A 209 -12.01 22.35 14.81
CA LEU A 209 -11.00 21.98 15.82
C LEU A 209 -9.74 22.84 15.69
N GLY A 210 -9.30 23.10 14.46
CA GLY A 210 -8.19 24.02 14.17
C GLY A 210 -8.46 25.47 14.62
N GLN A 211 -9.66 26.01 14.36
CA GLN A 211 -10.05 27.35 14.84
C GLN A 211 -10.08 27.44 16.37
N LEU A 212 -10.37 26.33 17.05
CA LEU A 212 -10.42 26.25 18.51
C LEU A 212 -9.05 25.89 19.14
N GLY A 213 -8.01 25.70 18.33
CA GLY A 213 -6.67 25.32 18.80
C GLY A 213 -6.61 23.92 19.43
N ILE A 214 -7.53 23.03 19.04
CA ILE A 214 -7.63 21.68 19.58
C ILE A 214 -6.91 20.72 18.62
N PRO A 215 -5.80 20.09 19.05
CA PRO A 215 -5.10 19.13 18.22
C PRO A 215 -5.95 17.89 18.03
N VAL A 216 -5.84 17.30 16.85
CA VAL A 216 -6.56 16.10 16.47
C VAL A 216 -5.58 14.92 16.57
N GLU A 217 -5.95 13.82 17.26
CA GLU A 217 -5.04 12.70 17.53
C GLU A 217 -4.25 12.26 16.28
N GLY A 218 -2.92 12.31 16.40
CA GLY A 218 -1.97 12.24 15.28
C GLY A 218 -1.09 13.49 15.14
N GLU A 219 -1.46 14.61 15.79
CA GLU A 219 -0.66 15.83 15.90
C GLU A 219 -0.04 15.98 17.30
N ASP A 220 1.29 16.03 17.34
CA ASP A 220 2.09 16.41 18.51
C ASP A 220 1.83 17.89 18.87
N PRO A 221 1.59 18.26 20.15
CA PRO A 221 1.26 19.63 20.58
C PRO A 221 2.34 20.69 20.32
N THR A 222 3.46 20.35 19.70
CA THR A 222 4.64 21.22 19.61
C THR A 222 4.79 22.04 18.33
N HIS A 223 3.99 21.87 17.27
CA HIS A 223 4.26 22.63 16.03
C HIS A 223 3.03 23.22 15.33
N PRO A 224 2.71 24.51 15.58
CA PRO A 224 2.24 25.39 14.52
C PRO A 224 3.29 25.42 13.39
N GLY A 225 2.85 25.50 12.14
CA GLY A 225 3.68 25.41 10.94
C GLY A 225 4.76 26.49 10.77
N THR A 226 5.84 26.42 11.56
CA THR A 226 7.01 27.32 11.47
C THR A 226 8.35 26.64 11.73
N ALA A 227 8.45 25.32 11.86
CA ALA A 227 9.76 24.67 11.80
C ALA A 227 10.23 24.65 10.35
N GLU A 228 11.36 25.32 10.09
CA GLU A 228 12.09 25.19 8.84
C GLU A 228 12.36 23.69 8.60
N PRO A 229 12.01 23.14 7.42
CA PRO A 229 12.22 21.73 7.13
C PRO A 229 13.67 21.34 7.42
N PRO A 230 13.91 20.15 8.01
CA PRO A 230 15.24 19.74 8.48
C PRO A 230 16.28 19.63 7.37
N PHE A 231 15.85 19.64 6.10
CA PHE A 231 16.69 19.70 4.91
C PHE A 231 15.97 20.45 3.77
N PRO A 232 16.73 21.14 2.89
CA PRO A 232 16.15 21.85 1.76
C PRO A 232 15.52 20.87 0.74
N PRO A 233 14.57 21.34 -0.10
CA PRO A 233 13.98 20.50 -1.14
C PRO A 233 15.07 20.03 -2.13
N PRO A 234 15.24 18.71 -2.33
CA PRO A 234 16.15 18.19 -3.35
C PRO A 234 15.82 18.74 -4.75
N THR A 235 16.84 19.08 -5.53
CA THR A 235 16.64 19.65 -6.87
C THR A 235 16.66 18.62 -7.99
N ARG A 236 16.94 17.35 -7.68
CA ARG A 236 17.02 16.26 -8.65
C ARG A 236 16.78 14.90 -8.01
N ILE A 237 16.44 13.93 -8.85
CA ILE A 237 16.32 12.52 -8.47
C ILE A 237 17.71 11.87 -8.50
N ASN A 238 18.18 11.37 -7.36
CA ASN A 238 19.48 10.69 -7.21
C ASN A 238 19.35 9.16 -7.14
N GLY A 239 18.13 8.63 -7.16
CA GLY A 239 17.85 7.20 -7.10
C GLY A 239 16.44 6.90 -6.63
N LEU A 240 16.16 5.63 -6.39
CA LEU A 240 14.89 5.14 -5.86
C LEU A 240 15.18 4.38 -4.57
N THR A 241 14.34 4.60 -3.55
CA THR A 241 14.25 3.63 -2.45
C THR A 241 13.59 2.35 -2.97
N GLU A 242 13.74 1.25 -2.22
CA GLU A 242 13.07 -0.01 -2.58
C GLU A 242 11.54 0.16 -2.70
N HIS A 243 10.92 0.90 -1.77
CA HIS A 243 9.50 1.22 -1.85
C HIS A 243 9.18 2.15 -3.04
N GLY A 244 9.98 3.17 -3.28
CA GLY A 244 9.79 4.10 -4.41
C GLY A 244 9.86 3.40 -5.75
N ALA A 245 10.81 2.48 -5.93
CA ALA A 245 10.94 1.68 -7.15
C ALA A 245 9.66 0.90 -7.45
N GLN A 246 9.04 0.26 -6.44
CA GLN A 246 7.78 -0.47 -6.59
C GLN A 246 6.64 0.43 -7.09
N ARG A 247 6.55 1.66 -6.57
CA ARG A 247 5.50 2.62 -6.97
C ARG A 247 5.70 3.12 -8.40
N VAL A 248 6.94 3.37 -8.76
CA VAL A 248 7.35 3.85 -10.09
C VAL A 248 7.17 2.79 -11.17
N GLU A 249 7.35 1.51 -10.85
CA GLU A 249 7.29 0.45 -11.85
C GLU A 249 5.87 0.00 -12.21
N GLY A 250 4.94 0.00 -11.25
CA GLY A 250 3.69 -0.73 -11.48
C GLY A 250 2.50 -0.38 -10.60
N ARG A 251 2.52 0.76 -9.89
CA ARG A 251 1.32 1.20 -9.15
C ARG A 251 0.13 1.23 -10.10
N ASP A 252 -0.95 0.54 -9.71
CA ASP A 252 -2.21 0.44 -10.45
C ASP A 252 -2.09 -0.12 -11.89
N GLY A 253 -1.05 -0.94 -12.15
CA GLY A 253 -0.83 -1.63 -13.44
C GLY A 253 -0.12 -0.82 -14.51
N HIS A 254 0.11 0.47 -14.28
CA HIS A 254 0.66 1.40 -15.28
C HIS A 254 2.05 1.92 -14.92
N GLY A 255 2.37 2.06 -13.64
CA GLY A 255 3.64 2.67 -13.21
C GLY A 255 3.73 4.16 -13.60
N VAL A 256 4.88 4.76 -13.33
CA VAL A 256 5.14 6.19 -13.52
C VAL A 256 6.31 6.38 -14.47
N ASN A 257 6.11 7.17 -15.52
CA ASN A 257 7.08 7.54 -16.54
C ASN A 257 8.26 8.32 -15.93
N ASP A 258 9.49 7.92 -16.27
CA ASP A 258 10.72 8.58 -15.79
C ASP A 258 10.78 10.07 -16.14
N ASN A 259 10.36 10.44 -17.35
CA ASN A 259 10.34 11.84 -17.79
C ASN A 259 9.31 12.65 -16.99
N ALA A 260 8.16 12.05 -16.65
CA ALA A 260 7.13 12.72 -15.86
C ALA A 260 7.59 12.97 -14.41
N MET A 261 8.36 12.03 -13.84
CA MET A 261 8.95 12.23 -12.51
C MET A 261 10.05 13.29 -12.52
N GLN A 262 10.92 13.30 -13.53
CA GLN A 262 11.95 14.32 -13.67
C GLN A 262 11.34 15.70 -13.89
N ASP A 263 10.29 15.80 -14.71
CA ASP A 263 9.56 17.05 -14.93
C ASP A 263 8.87 17.54 -13.66
N ALA A 264 8.29 16.65 -12.85
CA ALA A 264 7.69 17.03 -11.56
C ALA A 264 8.71 17.68 -10.60
N VAL A 265 9.97 17.24 -10.61
CA VAL A 265 11.02 17.81 -9.75
C VAL A 265 11.61 19.09 -10.36
N ALA A 266 11.77 19.15 -11.68
CA ALA A 266 12.36 20.29 -12.38
C ALA A 266 11.38 21.46 -12.55
N HIS A 267 10.10 21.18 -12.80
CA HIS A 267 9.05 22.14 -13.11
C HIS A 267 7.75 21.80 -12.35
N PRO A 268 7.76 21.80 -11.01
CA PRO A 268 6.54 21.51 -10.25
C PRO A 268 5.50 22.61 -10.51
N ILE A 269 4.22 22.23 -10.58
CA ILE A 269 3.11 23.16 -10.83
C ILE A 269 2.78 24.02 -9.61
N GLU A 270 3.29 23.63 -8.44
CA GLU A 270 3.19 24.35 -7.18
C GLU A 270 4.50 24.20 -6.38
N PRO A 271 4.80 25.09 -5.42
CA PRO A 271 5.99 24.95 -4.59
C PRO A 271 6.07 23.58 -3.91
N PRO A 272 7.24 22.91 -3.87
CA PRO A 272 7.40 21.63 -3.17
C PRO A 272 6.93 21.74 -1.72
N GLN A 273 6.29 20.69 -1.22
CA GLN A 273 5.71 20.67 0.12
C GLN A 273 6.45 19.66 1.00
N PHE A 274 6.94 20.09 2.16
CA PHE A 274 7.56 19.19 3.12
C PHE A 274 6.48 18.41 3.89
N MET A 275 6.68 17.11 4.00
CA MET A 275 5.78 16.20 4.69
C MET A 275 6.57 15.45 5.76
N PRO A 276 6.33 15.75 7.05
CA PRO A 276 6.94 14.98 8.12
C PRO A 276 6.42 13.53 8.11
N ASP A 277 7.33 12.59 8.35
CA ASP A 277 7.02 11.18 8.58
C ASP A 277 7.93 10.63 9.69
N GLN A 278 7.74 9.37 10.07
CA GLN A 278 8.52 8.70 11.12
C GLN A 278 10.02 8.54 10.80
N TYR A 279 10.48 8.91 9.59
CA TYR A 279 11.85 8.79 9.10
C TYR A 279 12.52 10.15 8.82
N GLY A 280 11.95 11.25 9.33
CA GLY A 280 12.50 12.59 9.14
C GLY A 280 11.86 13.38 8.00
N GLY A 281 10.88 12.81 7.30
CA GLY A 281 10.05 13.47 6.31
C GLY A 281 10.54 13.41 4.88
N THR A 282 9.68 13.84 3.96
CA THR A 282 9.93 13.87 2.52
C THR A 282 9.41 15.15 1.89
N TRP A 283 10.02 15.58 0.78
CA TRP A 283 9.49 16.66 -0.04
C TRP A 283 8.62 16.10 -1.15
N ARG A 284 7.38 16.57 -1.25
CA ARG A 284 6.46 16.24 -2.32
C ARG A 284 6.53 17.29 -3.43
N TYR A 285 6.68 16.80 -4.65
CA TYR A 285 6.71 17.54 -5.90
C TYR A 285 5.51 17.14 -6.73
N ILE A 286 4.65 18.09 -7.05
CA ILE A 286 3.46 17.86 -7.87
C ILE A 286 3.77 18.43 -9.25
N GLY A 287 3.89 17.52 -10.22
CA GLY A 287 4.06 17.85 -11.63
C GLY A 287 2.76 17.65 -12.40
N LYS A 288 2.77 18.08 -13.66
CA LYS A 288 1.61 17.94 -14.56
C LYS A 288 1.19 16.48 -14.75
N ASP A 289 2.16 15.60 -14.98
CA ASP A 289 1.91 14.21 -15.35
C ASP A 289 2.25 13.21 -14.23
N ALA A 290 3.00 13.61 -13.20
CA ALA A 290 3.31 12.76 -12.05
C ALA A 290 3.46 13.56 -10.75
N THR A 291 3.24 12.89 -9.62
CA THR A 291 3.61 13.36 -8.29
C THR A 291 4.71 12.47 -7.73
N VAL A 292 5.74 13.09 -7.12
CA VAL A 292 6.93 12.40 -6.61
C VAL A 292 7.24 12.89 -5.19
N SER A 293 7.59 11.98 -4.28
CA SER A 293 8.13 12.31 -2.96
C SER A 293 9.60 11.91 -2.87
N LEU A 294 10.45 12.83 -2.41
CA LEU A 294 11.89 12.63 -2.25
C LEU A 294 12.31 12.73 -0.77
N ASN A 295 13.21 11.85 -0.34
CA ASN A 295 13.88 11.99 0.97
C ASN A 295 15.06 12.98 0.89
N GLU A 296 15.77 13.18 2.01
CA GLU A 296 16.95 14.05 2.11
C GLU A 296 18.06 13.74 1.09
N ASN A 297 18.17 12.49 0.66
CA ASN A 297 19.18 12.04 -0.30
C ASN A 297 18.76 12.27 -1.77
N GLY A 298 17.56 12.82 -2.00
CA GLY A 298 16.97 12.96 -3.34
C GLY A 298 16.52 11.62 -3.93
N GLN A 299 16.29 10.60 -3.11
CA GLN A 299 15.77 9.32 -3.56
C GLN A 299 14.24 9.34 -3.55
N VAL A 300 13.62 8.76 -4.58
CA VAL A 300 12.17 8.60 -4.64
C VAL A 300 11.70 7.62 -3.56
N THR A 301 10.85 8.10 -2.66
CA THR A 301 10.18 7.27 -1.64
C THR A 301 8.83 6.76 -2.12
N THR A 302 8.10 7.58 -2.89
CA THR A 302 6.85 7.20 -3.54
C THR A 302 6.60 8.09 -4.76
N ALA A 303 5.85 7.57 -5.73
CA ALA A 303 5.41 8.33 -6.89
C ALA A 303 4.08 7.79 -7.44
N TRP A 304 3.36 8.61 -8.19
CA TRP A 304 2.23 8.18 -9.01
C TRP A 304 2.01 9.09 -10.20
N ALA A 305 1.40 8.55 -11.24
CA ALA A 305 1.00 9.32 -12.40
C ALA A 305 -0.27 10.14 -12.09
N ASN A 306 -0.28 11.39 -12.51
CA ASN A 306 -1.43 12.29 -12.43
C ASN A 306 -2.24 12.28 -13.74
N SER A 307 -1.67 11.76 -14.82
CA SER A 307 -2.28 11.69 -16.14
C SER A 307 -1.85 10.42 -16.88
N ARG A 308 -2.53 10.12 -18.00
CA ARG A 308 -2.15 9.02 -18.88
C ARG A 308 -0.75 9.18 -19.50
N ASN A 309 -0.29 10.41 -19.71
CA ASN A 309 1.06 10.69 -20.20
C ASN A 309 2.13 10.38 -19.13
N GLY A 310 1.72 10.39 -17.87
CA GLY A 310 2.54 9.99 -16.74
C GLY A 310 2.66 8.49 -16.55
N TRP A 311 1.92 7.67 -17.29
CA TRP A 311 2.02 6.22 -17.20
C TRP A 311 3.31 5.72 -17.84
N ARG A 312 4.00 4.80 -17.16
CA ARG A 312 5.12 4.08 -17.75
C ARG A 312 4.64 3.09 -18.81
N ASN A 313 3.51 2.44 -18.54
CA ASN A 313 2.84 1.47 -19.41
C ASN A 313 1.40 1.96 -19.68
N PRO A 314 1.08 2.38 -20.92
CA PRO A 314 -0.17 3.06 -21.28
C PRO A 314 -1.45 2.20 -21.32
#